data_AF-A0A819JSX4-F1
#
_entry.id   AF-A0A819JSX4-F1
#
_cell.length_a   1.000
_cell.length_b   1.000
_cell.length_c   1.000
_cell.angle_alpha   90.00
_cell.angle_beta   90.00
_cell.angle_gamma   90.00
#
_symmetry.space_group_name_H-M   'P 1'
#
loop_
_entity.id
_entity.type
_entity.pdbx_description
1 polymer ?
#
loop_
_entity_poly.entity_id
_entity_poly.type
_entity_poly.pdbx_seq_one_letter_code
_entity_poly.pdbx_strand_id
1 'polypeptide(L)'
;MSSYLLVLIVADFEYLTRNNTGFRGNITTSVCAQLDKKNDLYYALEIATQNVHNFEKQHQINYPLTKCDHIVLLKFFNGAMENFGCIMYIESRLLYNNITSTMLKKQDVALFIAHELSHRWFGKNKVHPD
;
A
#
# COMPACT_ATOMS: atom_id res chain seq x y z
N MET A 1 -12.13 12.85 7.27
CA MET A 1 -11.81 12.05 6.07
C MET A 1 -13.02 12.16 5.15
N SER A 2 -12.82 12.31 3.83
CA SER A 2 -13.92 12.34 2.88
C SER A 2 -14.59 10.97 2.74
N SER A 3 -15.89 10.94 2.41
CA SER A 3 -16.69 9.69 2.36
C SER A 3 -16.17 8.67 1.34
N TYR A 4 -15.60 9.11 0.22
CA TYR A 4 -15.10 8.22 -0.85
C TYR A 4 -13.91 7.34 -0.45
N LEU A 5 -13.24 7.65 0.67
CA LEU A 5 -12.11 6.88 1.19
C LEU A 5 -12.54 5.73 2.10
N LEU A 6 -13.83 5.62 2.43
CA LEU A 6 -14.36 4.51 3.23
C LEU A 6 -14.24 3.19 2.44
N VAL A 7 -13.75 2.14 3.10
CA VAL A 7 -13.66 0.80 2.53
C VAL A 7 -13.98 -0.25 3.60
N LEU A 8 -14.71 -1.30 3.21
CA LEU A 8 -14.96 -2.50 3.99
C LEU A 8 -14.72 -3.71 3.09
N ILE A 9 -13.87 -4.64 3.53
CA ILE A 9 -13.53 -5.86 2.78
C ILE A 9 -13.80 -7.07 3.67
N VAL A 10 -14.52 -8.05 3.13
CA VAL A 10 -14.78 -9.34 3.76
C VAL A 10 -14.30 -10.41 2.79
N ALA A 11 -13.20 -11.10 3.13
CA ALA A 11 -12.58 -12.12 2.30
C ALA A 11 -11.64 -13.01 3.11
N ASP A 12 -11.43 -14.24 2.62
CA ASP A 12 -10.40 -15.15 3.13
C ASP A 12 -9.07 -14.88 2.42
N PHE A 13 -8.21 -14.09 3.06
CA PHE A 13 -6.91 -13.70 2.52
C PHE A 13 -5.75 -14.22 3.37
N GLU A 14 -4.66 -14.55 2.69
CA GLU A 14 -3.36 -14.65 3.34
C GLU A 14 -2.73 -13.26 3.42
N TYR A 15 -1.97 -13.02 4.49
CA TYR A 15 -1.30 -11.76 4.68
C TYR A 15 0.13 -11.93 5.23
N LEU A 16 0.94 -10.92 4.96
CA LEU A 16 2.23 -10.71 5.60
C LEU A 16 2.19 -9.35 6.29
N THR A 17 2.81 -9.26 7.47
CA THR A 17 2.83 -8.03 8.27
C THR A 17 4.25 -7.71 8.71
N ARG A 18 4.56 -6.41 8.79
CA ARG A 18 5.79 -5.90 9.38
C ARG A 18 5.47 -4.67 10.22
N ASN A 19 6.05 -4.62 11.42
CA ASN A 19 6.01 -3.44 12.25
C ASN A 19 7.24 -2.58 11.97
N ASN A 20 6.99 -1.29 11.75
CA ASN A 20 8.01 -0.27 11.67
C ASN A 20 7.86 0.73 12.80
N THR A 21 8.99 1.23 13.30
CA THR A 21 8.98 2.38 14.18
C THR A 21 8.83 3.64 13.33
N GLY A 22 7.63 4.19 13.28
CA GLY A 22 7.38 5.52 12.74
C GLY A 22 7.85 6.59 13.72
N PHE A 23 7.92 7.83 13.27
CA PHE A 23 8.43 8.96 14.07
C PHE A 23 7.63 9.25 15.35
N ARG A 24 6.35 8.84 15.41
CA ARG A 24 5.47 9.00 16.58
C ARG A 24 4.95 7.71 17.19
N GLY A 25 5.43 6.56 16.73
CA GLY A 25 4.99 5.27 17.24
C GLY A 25 5.05 4.17 16.18
N ASN A 26 4.68 2.96 16.59
CA ASN A 26 4.74 1.83 15.70
C ASN A 26 3.63 1.90 14.64
N ILE A 27 4.02 1.66 13.39
CA ILE A 27 3.13 1.53 12.25
C ILE A 27 3.20 0.08 11.78
N THR A 28 2.05 -0.58 11.74
CA THR A 28 1.92 -1.94 11.25
C THR A 28 1.56 -1.91 9.76
N THR A 29 2.47 -2.34 8.90
CA THR A 29 2.20 -2.47 7.47
C THR A 29 1.83 -3.91 7.15
N SER A 30 0.67 -4.12 6.53
CA SER A 30 0.24 -5.45 6.08
C SER A 30 0.03 -5.47 4.57
N VAL A 31 0.30 -6.61 3.96
CA VAL A 31 -0.01 -6.85 2.55
C VAL A 31 -0.81 -8.15 2.47
N CYS A 32 -1.97 -8.10 1.82
CA CYS A 32 -2.95 -9.19 1.78
C CYS A 32 -3.34 -9.53 0.34
N ALA A 33 -3.53 -10.81 0.05
CA ALA A 33 -4.03 -11.28 -1.23
C ALA A 33 -4.82 -12.59 -1.07
N GLN A 34 -5.35 -13.10 -2.17
CA GLN A 34 -5.97 -14.41 -2.23
C GLN A 34 -5.02 -15.52 -1.75
N LEU A 35 -5.62 -16.64 -1.34
CA LEU A 35 -4.90 -17.86 -1.00
C LEU A 35 -3.91 -18.24 -2.11
N ASP A 36 -2.79 -18.86 -1.72
CA ASP A 36 -1.69 -19.31 -2.60
C ASP A 36 -0.82 -18.20 -3.22
N LYS A 37 -1.12 -16.91 -2.95
CA LYS A 37 -0.33 -15.77 -3.46
C LYS A 37 0.64 -15.18 -2.44
N LYS A 38 0.72 -15.73 -1.23
CA LYS A 38 1.53 -15.17 -0.12
C LYS A 38 3.00 -14.94 -0.47
N ASN A 39 3.60 -15.83 -1.26
CA ASN A 39 5.00 -15.70 -1.68
C ASN A 39 5.25 -14.49 -2.59
N ASP A 40 4.23 -14.01 -3.31
CA ASP A 40 4.35 -12.86 -4.20
C ASP A 40 4.19 -11.52 -3.46
N LEU A 41 3.93 -11.54 -2.14
CA LEU A 41 3.69 -10.35 -1.31
C LEU A 41 4.95 -9.79 -0.65
N TYR A 42 6.03 -10.57 -0.55
CA TYR A 42 7.23 -10.18 0.20
C TYR A 42 7.84 -8.87 -0.33
N TYR A 43 7.94 -8.73 -1.65
CA TYR A 43 8.50 -7.54 -2.27
C TYR A 43 7.62 -6.31 -2.01
N ALA A 44 6.31 -6.46 -2.14
CA ALA A 44 5.37 -5.37 -1.85
C ALA A 44 5.45 -4.93 -0.39
N LEU A 45 5.52 -5.87 0.56
CA LEU A 45 5.66 -5.56 1.98
C LEU A 45 6.95 -4.79 2.26
N GLU A 46 8.06 -5.19 1.65
CA GLU A 46 9.34 -4.51 1.78
C GLU A 46 9.26 -3.05 1.31
N ILE A 47 8.75 -2.82 0.10
CA ILE A 47 8.66 -1.48 -0.49
C ILE A 47 7.66 -0.60 0.27
N ALA A 48 6.49 -1.12 0.64
CA ALA A 48 5.50 -0.38 1.42
C ALA A 48 6.07 0.09 2.76
N THR A 49 6.74 -0.82 3.47
CA THR A 49 7.44 -0.58 4.72
C THR A 49 8.48 0.53 4.57
N GLN A 50 9.35 0.44 3.57
CA GLN A 50 10.40 1.44 3.33
C GLN A 50 9.81 2.80 2.96
N ASN A 51 8.79 2.84 2.11
CA ASN A 51 8.18 4.08 1.65
C ASN A 51 7.47 4.85 2.76
N VAL A 52 6.81 4.17 3.72
CA VAL A 52 6.23 4.85 4.90
C VAL A 52 7.32 5.64 5.62
N HIS A 53 8.44 5.00 5.94
CA HIS A 53 9.56 5.65 6.63
C HIS A 53 10.17 6.78 5.79
N ASN A 54 10.38 6.55 4.50
CA ASN A 54 10.97 7.54 3.60
C ASN A 54 10.08 8.79 3.45
N PHE A 55 8.76 8.62 3.33
CA PHE A 55 7.83 9.74 3.23
C PHE A 55 7.72 10.52 4.54
N GLU A 56 7.68 9.85 5.70
CA GLU A 56 7.75 10.54 6.99
C GLU A 56 9.01 11.41 7.09
N LYS A 57 10.16 10.85 6.72
CA LYS A 57 11.46 11.54 6.73
C LYS A 57 11.52 12.68 5.72
N GLN A 58 11.03 12.48 4.50
CA GLN A 58 11.10 13.48 3.43
C GLN A 58 10.18 14.67 3.69
N HIS A 59 8.96 14.41 4.17
CA HIS A 59 7.95 15.46 4.37
C HIS A 59 7.96 16.04 5.78
N GLN A 60 8.68 15.43 6.72
CA GLN A 60 8.69 15.82 8.14
C GLN A 60 7.27 15.80 8.75
N ILE A 61 6.41 14.93 8.21
CA ILE A 61 5.02 14.74 8.59
C ILE A 61 4.83 13.25 8.83
N ASN A 62 4.39 12.90 10.04
CA ASN A 62 4.18 11.50 10.41
C ASN A 62 3.02 10.89 9.63
N TYR A 63 3.08 9.59 9.41
CA TYR A 63 1.96 8.82 8.93
C TYR A 63 0.84 8.87 9.99
N PRO A 64 -0.41 9.21 9.61
CA PRO A 64 -1.43 9.60 10.59
C PRO A 64 -2.11 8.42 11.30
N LEU A 65 -1.87 7.18 10.89
CA LEU A 65 -2.53 5.98 11.43
C LEU A 65 -1.51 5.02 12.03
N THR A 66 -1.97 4.10 12.87
CA THR A 66 -1.14 3.04 13.46
C THR A 66 -0.95 1.84 12.53
N LYS A 67 -1.67 1.79 11.40
CA LYS A 67 -1.56 0.72 10.41
C LYS A 67 -1.68 1.22 8.97
N CYS A 68 -1.10 0.47 8.04
CA CYS A 68 -1.22 0.66 6.59
C CYS A 68 -1.39 -0.69 5.90
N ASP A 69 -2.60 -1.03 5.49
CA ASP A 69 -2.88 -2.28 4.76
C ASP A 69 -2.81 -2.05 3.25
N HIS A 70 -2.26 -3.01 2.52
CA HIS A 70 -2.25 -3.08 1.06
C HIS A 70 -2.95 -4.37 0.63
N ILE A 71 -4.07 -4.25 -0.08
CA ILE A 71 -4.94 -5.39 -0.38
C ILE A 71 -5.05 -5.60 -1.89
N VAL A 72 -4.82 -6.84 -2.31
CA VAL A 72 -4.93 -7.26 -3.71
C VAL A 72 -6.33 -7.80 -3.99
N LEU A 73 -6.98 -7.25 -5.01
CA LEU A 73 -8.30 -7.64 -5.50
C LEU A 73 -8.19 -8.28 -6.89
N LEU A 74 -9.09 -9.21 -7.19
CA LEU A 74 -9.15 -9.88 -8.50
C LEU A 74 -9.49 -8.92 -9.64
N LYS A 75 -10.43 -8.00 -9.40
CA LYS A 75 -10.87 -7.00 -10.37
C LYS A 75 -11.17 -5.70 -9.64
N PHE A 76 -10.60 -4.61 -10.15
CA PHE A 76 -10.85 -3.27 -9.67
C PHE A 76 -10.73 -2.29 -10.83
N PHE A 77 -11.72 -1.40 -10.98
CA PHE A 77 -11.89 -0.60 -12.20
C PHE A 77 -10.73 0.38 -12.47
N ASN A 78 -10.03 0.83 -11.43
CA ASN A 78 -9.01 1.88 -11.56
C ASN A 78 -7.57 1.38 -11.35
N GLY A 79 -7.35 0.06 -11.22
CA GLY A 79 -6.02 -0.54 -11.02
C GLY A 79 -5.49 -0.42 -9.59
N ALA A 80 -5.62 0.72 -8.93
CA ALA A 80 -5.37 0.91 -7.50
C ALA A 80 -6.23 2.05 -6.93
N MET A 81 -6.36 2.12 -5.59
CA MET A 81 -7.09 3.20 -4.90
C MET A 81 -6.56 3.43 -3.49
N GLU A 82 -6.40 4.71 -3.14
CA GLU A 82 -5.78 5.19 -1.92
C GLU A 82 -6.71 5.21 -0.70
N ASN A 83 -7.55 4.21 -0.47
CA ASN A 83 -8.43 4.23 0.70
C ASN A 83 -7.65 4.36 2.04
N PHE A 84 -8.22 5.07 3.01
CA PHE A 84 -7.47 5.55 4.18
C PHE A 84 -7.13 4.42 5.14
N GLY A 85 -5.83 4.07 5.20
CA GLY A 85 -5.31 2.95 6.00
C GLY A 85 -5.47 1.57 5.35
N CYS A 86 -6.03 1.49 4.14
CA CYS A 86 -6.26 0.25 3.41
C CYS A 86 -6.24 0.52 1.90
N ILE A 87 -5.06 0.48 1.28
CA ILE A 87 -4.86 0.75 -0.14
C ILE A 87 -5.19 -0.51 -0.95
N MET A 88 -5.98 -0.37 -2.01
CA MET A 88 -6.40 -1.48 -2.86
C MET A 88 -5.63 -1.51 -4.18
N TYR A 89 -5.36 -2.71 -4.69
CA TYR A 89 -4.62 -2.94 -5.94
C TYR A 89 -5.26 -4.09 -6.73
N ILE A 90 -5.14 -4.09 -8.05
CA ILE A 90 -5.26 -5.33 -8.82
C ILE A 90 -3.96 -6.14 -8.77
N GLU A 91 -4.04 -7.45 -9.00
CA GLU A 91 -2.87 -8.35 -8.98
C GLU A 91 -1.70 -7.84 -9.82
N SER A 92 -1.99 -7.33 -11.02
CA SER A 92 -0.96 -6.84 -11.94
C SER A 92 -0.23 -5.58 -11.45
N ARG A 93 -0.68 -4.94 -10.36
CA ARG A 93 -0.04 -3.73 -9.80
C ARG A 93 0.74 -3.97 -8.51
N LEU A 94 0.55 -5.10 -7.84
CA LEU A 94 1.19 -5.35 -6.55
C LEU A 94 1.94 -6.68 -6.44
N LEU A 95 1.42 -7.78 -7.01
CA LEU A 95 2.07 -9.08 -6.88
C LEU A 95 3.38 -9.13 -7.67
N TYR A 96 4.44 -9.62 -7.03
CA TYR A 96 5.75 -9.80 -7.65
C TYR A 96 6.36 -11.14 -7.28
N ASN A 97 6.59 -11.98 -8.28
CA ASN A 97 7.23 -13.27 -8.13
C ASN A 97 8.70 -13.18 -8.53
N ASN A 98 9.63 -13.46 -7.62
CA ASN A 98 11.07 -13.28 -7.84
C ASN A 98 11.69 -14.24 -8.89
N ILE A 99 11.01 -15.32 -9.27
CA ILE A 99 11.48 -16.29 -10.25
C ILE A 99 10.95 -15.95 -11.65
N THR A 100 9.68 -15.54 -11.74
CA THR A 100 8.96 -15.41 -13.02
C THR A 100 8.69 -13.98 -13.46
N SER A 101 8.72 -13.00 -12.55
CA SER A 101 8.43 -11.61 -12.88
C SER A 101 9.63 -10.89 -13.50
N THR A 102 9.35 -9.96 -14.40
CA THR A 102 10.37 -9.16 -15.07
C THR A 102 10.88 -8.01 -14.19
N MET A 103 12.02 -7.42 -14.55
CA MET A 103 12.54 -6.23 -13.89
C MET A 103 11.59 -5.02 -14.04
N LEU A 104 10.94 -4.89 -15.21
CA LEU A 104 9.91 -3.87 -15.44
C LEU A 104 8.75 -4.03 -14.45
N LYS A 105 8.29 -5.26 -14.24
CA LYS A 105 7.25 -5.56 -13.25
C LYS A 105 7.69 -5.18 -11.83
N LYS A 106 8.95 -5.41 -11.46
CA LYS A 106 9.52 -4.99 -10.17
C LYS A 106 9.43 -3.47 -10.00
N GLN A 107 9.85 -2.72 -11.03
CA GLN A 107 9.78 -1.27 -11.05
C GLN A 107 8.33 -0.76 -10.95
N ASP A 108 7.41 -1.37 -11.71
CA ASP A 108 5.99 -1.00 -11.68
C ASP A 108 5.41 -1.18 -10.29
N VAL A 109 5.61 -2.33 -9.64
CA VAL A 109 5.10 -2.56 -8.28
C VAL A 109 5.61 -1.49 -7.30
N ALA A 110 6.89 -1.14 -7.38
CA ALA A 110 7.45 -0.09 -6.53
C ALA A 110 6.83 1.28 -6.81
N LEU A 111 6.63 1.63 -8.08
CA LEU A 111 6.01 2.88 -8.50
C LEU A 111 4.57 3.00 -8.02
N PHE A 112 3.75 1.96 -8.19
CA PHE A 112 2.35 1.97 -7.74
C PHE A 112 2.23 2.05 -6.23
N ILE A 113 3.04 1.30 -5.47
CA ILE A 113 3.04 1.42 -4.01
C ILE A 113 3.42 2.83 -3.58
N ALA A 114 4.45 3.44 -4.20
CA ALA A 114 4.85 4.81 -3.90
C ALA A 114 3.74 5.81 -4.26
N HIS A 115 3.11 5.68 -5.42
CA HIS A 115 2.02 6.55 -5.87
C HIS A 115 0.86 6.57 -4.87
N GLU A 116 0.29 5.40 -4.58
CA GLU A 116 -0.88 5.30 -3.69
C GLU A 116 -0.57 5.75 -2.26
N LEU A 117 0.62 5.41 -1.77
CA LEU A 117 1.04 5.81 -0.43
C LEU A 117 1.32 7.31 -0.35
N SER A 118 1.81 7.94 -1.43
CA SER A 118 2.07 9.38 -1.48
C SER A 118 0.80 10.21 -1.27
N HIS A 119 -0.37 9.71 -1.68
CA HIS A 119 -1.66 10.37 -1.44
C HIS A 119 -1.97 10.57 0.05
N ARG A 120 -1.25 9.94 0.97
CA ARG A 120 -1.33 10.23 2.42
C ARG A 120 -0.76 11.59 2.80
N TRP A 121 0.24 12.06 2.06
CA TRP A 121 0.80 13.40 2.23
C TRP A 121 0.15 14.41 1.29
N PHE A 122 -0.16 14.00 0.05
CA PHE A 122 -0.63 14.92 -0.99
C PHE A 122 -2.16 14.98 -1.17
N GLY A 123 -2.93 14.00 -0.67
CA GLY A 123 -4.39 13.94 -0.88
C GLY A 123 -5.24 14.71 0.14
N LYS A 124 -4.64 15.24 1.23
CA LYS A 124 -5.39 16.00 2.27
C LYS A 124 -4.85 17.40 2.56
N ASN A 125 -3.58 17.68 2.26
CA ASN A 125 -2.98 18.98 2.55
C ASN A 125 -2.43 19.58 1.26
N LYS A 126 -3.19 20.52 0.70
CA LYS A 126 -2.98 21.32 -0.51
C LYS A 126 -3.59 20.72 -1.79
N VAL A 127 -4.68 21.35 -2.23
CA VAL A 127 -5.31 21.22 -3.55
C VAL A 127 -6.22 20.00 -3.71
N HIS A 128 -7.41 20.07 -3.12
CA HIS A 128 -8.58 19.65 -3.88
C HIS A 128 -8.97 20.84 -4.77
N PRO A 129 -9.18 20.66 -6.09
CA PRO A 129 -9.87 21.67 -6.87
C PRO A 129 -11.33 21.69 -6.37
N ASP A 130 -11.71 22.82 -5.78
CA ASP A 130 -13.12 23.18 -5.57
C ASP A 130 -13.85 23.26 -6.93
#